data_AF-A0A8R7RFW8-F1
#
_entry.id   AF-A0A8R7RFW8-F1
#
_cell.length_a   1.000
_cell.length_b   1.000
_cell.length_c   1.000
_cell.angle_alpha   90.00
_cell.angle_beta   90.00
_cell.angle_gamma   90.00
#
_symmetry.space_group_name_H-M   'P 1'
#
loop_
_entity.id
_entity.type
_entity.pdbx_description
1 polymer ?
#
loop_
_entity_poly.entity_id
_entity_poly.type
_entity_poly.pdbx_seq_one_letter_code
_entity_poly.pdbx_strand_id
1 'polypeptide(L)'
;MYRTNWGIGHGLKDILEAHKGPFTGQGHKGLYEILTTSRHAQLSLNLAMLGSTTIVVAHHMYSMPPYPYLATDYGTQLSLFTHHMWIGGFLIVGAAAHAAIFMVRDYDPTTRYNDLLDRVLRHRDAIISHLNWVCIFLGFHSFGLYIHNDTMSALGRPQDMFSDTAIQLQPIFAQWVQN
;
A
#
# COMPACT_ATOMS: atom_id res chain seq x y z
N MET A 1 10.99 22.16 -13.36
CA MET A 1 11.38 21.27 -12.24
C MET A 1 12.67 20.53 -12.55
N TYR A 2 12.71 19.70 -13.60
CA TYR A 2 13.89 18.92 -13.97
C TYR A 2 14.80 19.67 -14.95
N ARG A 3 16.12 19.54 -14.76
CA ARG A 3 17.15 20.17 -15.62
C ARG A 3 17.26 19.42 -16.94
N THR A 4 17.32 20.17 -18.04
CA THR A 4 17.56 19.67 -19.40
C THR A 4 18.69 20.48 -20.05
N ASN A 5 18.73 20.57 -21.38
CA ASN A 5 19.83 21.17 -22.14
C ASN A 5 20.06 22.67 -21.85
N TRP A 6 19.07 23.38 -21.28
CA TRP A 6 19.13 24.83 -21.05
C TRP A 6 19.56 25.22 -19.63
N GLY A 7 20.15 24.29 -18.85
CA GLY A 7 20.80 24.57 -17.56
C GLY A 7 19.86 24.92 -16.40
N ILE A 8 18.59 25.25 -16.66
CA ILE A 8 17.59 25.60 -15.63
C ILE A 8 16.89 24.33 -15.11
N GLY A 9 16.79 24.20 -13.79
CA GLY A 9 16.13 23.08 -13.10
C GLY A 9 17.08 22.22 -12.26
N HIS A 10 16.58 21.09 -11.76
CA HIS A 10 17.32 20.17 -10.89
C HIS A 10 17.67 18.85 -11.59
N GLY A 11 18.87 18.33 -11.33
CA GLY A 11 19.21 16.94 -11.67
C GLY A 11 18.52 15.98 -10.70
N LEU A 12 17.83 14.95 -11.23
CA LEU A 12 17.17 13.94 -10.39
C LEU A 12 18.17 13.21 -9.49
N LYS A 13 19.34 12.87 -10.02
CA LYS A 13 20.43 12.27 -9.23
C LYS A 13 20.89 13.18 -8.10
N ASP A 14 21.10 14.46 -8.39
CA ASP A 14 21.53 15.45 -7.39
C ASP A 14 20.49 15.58 -6.26
N ILE A 15 19.21 15.63 -6.62
CA ILE A 15 18.12 15.65 -5.64
C ILE A 15 18.19 14.41 -4.75
N LEU A 16 18.26 13.21 -5.34
CA LEU A 16 18.27 11.96 -4.58
C LEU A 16 19.47 11.88 -3.63
N GLU A 17 20.67 12.17 -4.13
CA GLU A 17 21.89 12.09 -3.34
C GLU A 17 21.99 13.17 -2.25
N ALA A 18 21.32 14.32 -2.42
CA ALA A 18 21.24 15.32 -1.37
C ALA A 18 20.41 14.86 -0.15
N HIS A 19 19.48 13.91 -0.33
CA HIS A 19 18.60 13.44 0.75
C HIS A 19 19.22 12.26 1.50
N LYS A 20 19.96 12.60 2.57
CA LYS A 20 20.58 11.66 3.52
C LYS A 20 20.31 12.12 4.95
N GLY A 21 20.22 11.19 5.88
CA GLY A 21 19.96 11.48 7.29
C GLY A 21 20.77 10.61 8.24
N PRO A 22 20.81 10.96 9.54
CA PRO A 22 21.64 10.29 10.54
C PRO A 22 21.30 8.80 10.69
N PHE A 23 20.06 8.40 10.42
CA PHE A 23 19.58 7.02 10.54
C PHE A 23 19.65 6.21 9.23
N THR A 24 19.83 6.88 8.09
CA THR A 24 19.65 6.27 6.75
C THR A 24 20.95 6.07 5.97
N GLY A 25 22.11 6.33 6.60
CA GLY A 25 23.41 6.09 5.99
C GLY A 25 23.63 6.92 4.73
N GLN A 26 23.87 6.27 3.60
CA GLN A 26 24.05 6.92 2.30
C GLN A 26 22.73 7.37 1.64
N GLY A 27 21.58 7.21 2.31
CA GLY A 27 20.29 7.68 1.82
C GLY A 27 19.94 7.08 0.46
N HIS A 28 19.50 7.92 -0.48
CA HIS A 28 19.03 7.49 -1.80
C HIS A 28 20.15 7.29 -2.83
N LYS A 29 21.42 7.25 -2.41
CA LYS A 29 22.55 7.01 -3.33
C LYS A 29 22.30 5.73 -4.13
N GLY A 30 22.50 5.81 -5.44
CA GLY A 30 22.31 4.68 -6.34
C GLY A 30 20.87 4.48 -6.84
N LEU A 31 19.84 5.07 -6.21
CA LEU A 31 18.44 4.83 -6.61
C LEU A 31 18.18 5.30 -8.04
N TYR A 32 18.82 6.40 -8.46
CA TYR A 32 18.77 6.89 -9.83
C TYR A 32 19.25 5.82 -10.82
N GLU A 33 20.38 5.18 -10.53
CA GLU A 33 20.95 4.11 -11.34
C GLU A 33 20.03 2.88 -11.39
N ILE A 34 19.42 2.47 -10.26
CA ILE A 34 18.44 1.36 -10.25
C ILE A 34 17.30 1.64 -11.22
N LEU A 35 16.69 2.82 -11.06
CA LEU A 35 15.50 3.18 -11.82
C LEU A 35 15.82 3.51 -13.28
N THR A 36 17.06 3.83 -13.64
CA THR A 36 17.43 4.09 -15.04
C THR A 36 17.96 2.85 -15.76
N THR A 37 18.45 1.84 -15.04
CA THR A 37 19.04 0.63 -15.64
C THR A 37 18.11 -0.58 -15.61
N SER A 38 17.28 -0.75 -14.56
CA SER A 38 16.38 -1.89 -14.44
C SER A 38 14.96 -1.53 -14.88
N ARG A 39 14.47 -2.25 -15.90
CA ARG A 39 13.06 -2.20 -16.30
C ARG A 39 12.15 -2.84 -15.25
N HIS A 40 12.63 -3.85 -14.53
CA HIS A 40 11.85 -4.51 -13.49
C HIS A 40 11.65 -3.60 -12.27
N ALA A 41 12.66 -2.81 -11.90
CA ALA A 41 12.53 -1.80 -10.85
C ALA A 41 11.49 -0.71 -11.22
N GLN A 42 11.57 -0.17 -12.45
CA GLN A 42 10.56 0.80 -12.92
C GLN A 42 9.17 0.20 -12.97
N LEU A 43 9.02 -1.00 -13.56
CA LEU A 43 7.73 -1.65 -13.70
C LEU A 43 7.11 -1.96 -12.34
N SER A 44 7.90 -2.41 -11.37
CA SER A 44 7.43 -2.63 -10.00
C SER A 44 6.84 -1.36 -9.39
N LEU A 45 7.57 -0.24 -9.44
CA LEU A 45 7.09 1.04 -8.90
C LEU A 45 5.83 1.53 -9.63
N ASN A 46 5.81 1.46 -10.95
CA ASN A 46 4.67 1.90 -11.76
C ASN A 46 3.42 1.08 -11.49
N LEU A 47 3.56 -0.25 -11.36
CA LEU A 47 2.45 -1.14 -11.03
C LEU A 47 1.92 -0.89 -9.62
N ALA A 48 2.78 -0.64 -8.63
CA ALA A 48 2.37 -0.32 -7.27
C ALA A 48 1.54 0.98 -7.24
N MET A 49 2.01 2.01 -7.93
CA MET A 49 1.31 3.30 -8.00
C MET A 49 0.01 3.22 -8.78
N LEU A 50 0.01 2.58 -9.95
CA LEU A 50 -1.19 2.44 -10.78
C LEU A 50 -2.24 1.56 -10.11
N GLY A 51 -1.81 0.44 -9.50
CA GLY A 51 -2.68 -0.46 -8.75
C GLY A 51 -3.34 0.21 -7.55
N SER A 52 -2.58 1.03 -6.81
CA SER A 52 -3.14 1.85 -5.72
C SER A 52 -4.09 2.92 -6.26
N THR A 53 -3.74 3.56 -7.37
CA THR A 53 -4.57 4.61 -8.00
C THR A 53 -5.92 4.06 -8.47
N THR A 54 -5.96 2.88 -9.09
CA THR A 54 -7.24 2.28 -9.52
C THR A 54 -8.14 1.92 -8.32
N ILE A 55 -7.57 1.52 -7.18
CA ILE A 55 -8.35 1.33 -5.93
C ILE A 55 -8.93 2.67 -5.45
N VAL A 56 -8.14 3.74 -5.46
CA VAL A 56 -8.63 5.09 -5.10
C VAL A 56 -9.72 5.56 -6.08
N VAL A 57 -9.56 5.29 -7.38
CA VAL A 57 -10.60 5.58 -8.39
C VAL A 57 -11.89 4.83 -8.06
N ALA A 58 -11.83 3.56 -7.67
CA ALA A 58 -13.00 2.81 -7.23
C ALA A 58 -13.72 3.53 -6.09
N HIS A 59 -12.98 3.92 -5.04
CA HIS A 59 -13.54 4.63 -3.90
C HIS A 59 -14.13 5.99 -4.26
N HIS A 60 -13.46 6.77 -5.11
CA HIS A 60 -13.94 8.08 -5.52
C HIS A 60 -15.17 8.00 -6.44
N MET A 61 -15.22 7.05 -7.38
CA MET A 61 -16.31 6.98 -8.36
C MET A 61 -17.65 6.57 -7.75
N TYR A 62 -17.65 5.70 -6.72
CA TYR A 62 -18.90 5.31 -6.08
C TYR A 62 -19.45 6.42 -5.16
N SER A 63 -18.58 7.18 -4.50
CA SER A 63 -18.98 8.26 -3.58
C SER A 63 -19.18 9.61 -4.28
N MET A 64 -18.55 9.83 -5.43
CA MET A 64 -18.66 11.04 -6.25
C MET A 64 -18.93 10.65 -7.72
N PRO A 65 -20.16 10.22 -8.07
CA PRO A 65 -20.48 9.73 -9.41
C PRO A 65 -20.20 10.77 -10.51
N PRO A 66 -19.23 10.53 -11.41
CA PRO A 66 -18.77 11.55 -12.35
C PRO A 66 -19.62 11.65 -13.63
N TYR A 67 -20.53 10.70 -13.85
CA TYR A 67 -21.34 10.61 -15.08
C TYR A 67 -22.84 10.82 -14.80
N PRO A 68 -23.57 11.51 -15.71
CA PRO A 68 -25.02 11.64 -15.62
C PRO A 68 -25.72 10.28 -15.54
N TYR A 69 -26.75 10.18 -14.71
CA TYR A 69 -27.57 8.97 -14.49
C TYR A 69 -26.84 7.75 -13.90
N LEU A 70 -25.53 7.85 -13.62
CA LEU A 70 -24.76 6.75 -13.04
C LEU A 70 -25.14 6.46 -11.59
N ALA A 71 -25.44 7.49 -10.79
CA ALA A 71 -25.76 7.32 -9.37
C ALA A 71 -26.99 6.44 -9.11
N THR A 72 -27.94 6.43 -10.04
CA THR A 72 -29.17 5.62 -9.97
C THR A 72 -29.04 4.26 -10.64
N ASP A 73 -27.98 4.04 -11.42
CA ASP A 73 -27.68 2.74 -12.01
C ASP A 73 -26.77 1.92 -11.06
N TYR A 74 -27.42 1.23 -10.13
CA TYR A 74 -26.73 0.44 -9.11
C TYR A 74 -25.90 -0.70 -9.67
N GLY A 75 -26.33 -1.29 -10.80
CA GLY A 75 -25.60 -2.38 -11.45
C GLY A 75 -24.26 -1.90 -11.98
N THR A 76 -24.26 -0.74 -12.66
CA THR A 76 -23.03 -0.13 -13.16
C THR A 76 -22.12 0.34 -12.02
N GLN A 77 -22.66 0.94 -10.96
CA GLN A 77 -21.88 1.35 -9.79
C GLN A 77 -21.14 0.18 -9.11
N LEU A 78 -21.86 -0.90 -8.79
CA LEU A 78 -21.27 -2.10 -8.18
C LEU A 78 -20.21 -2.73 -9.07
N SER A 79 -20.50 -2.80 -10.38
CA SER A 79 -19.60 -3.39 -11.37
C SER A 79 -18.32 -2.58 -11.51
N LEU A 80 -18.40 -1.26 -11.65
CA LEU A 80 -17.24 -0.39 -11.79
C LEU A 80 -16.36 -0.41 -10.54
N PHE A 81 -16.97 -0.36 -9.34
CA PHE A 81 -16.23 -0.45 -8.08
C PHE A 81 -15.46 -1.78 -8.00
N THR A 82 -16.15 -2.90 -8.18
CA THR A 82 -15.55 -4.25 -8.11
C THR A 82 -14.46 -4.44 -9.16
N HIS A 83 -14.71 -3.98 -10.40
CA HIS A 83 -13.77 -4.04 -11.50
C HIS A 83 -12.44 -3.32 -11.18
N HIS A 84 -12.50 -2.07 -10.74
CA HIS A 84 -11.31 -1.27 -10.44
C HIS A 84 -10.56 -1.79 -9.20
N MET A 85 -11.28 -2.32 -8.20
CA MET A 85 -10.69 -2.99 -7.04
C MET A 85 -9.88 -4.23 -7.45
N TRP A 86 -10.44 -5.09 -8.31
CA TRP A 86 -9.75 -6.30 -8.78
C TRP A 86 -8.52 -5.97 -9.62
N ILE A 87 -8.64 -5.05 -10.59
CA ILE A 87 -7.48 -4.60 -11.37
C ILE A 87 -6.40 -4.06 -10.44
N GLY A 88 -6.77 -3.28 -9.42
CA GLY A 88 -5.83 -2.75 -8.44
C GLY A 88 -5.09 -3.82 -7.68
N GLY A 89 -5.82 -4.81 -7.17
CA GLY A 89 -5.22 -5.97 -6.49
C GLY A 89 -4.22 -6.71 -7.39
N PHE A 90 -4.58 -7.00 -8.64
CA PHE A 90 -3.68 -7.66 -9.60
C PHE A 90 -2.41 -6.85 -9.87
N LEU A 91 -2.54 -5.54 -10.09
CA LEU A 91 -1.38 -4.69 -10.35
C LEU A 91 -0.46 -4.57 -9.13
N ILE A 92 -1.00 -4.44 -7.91
CA ILE A 92 -0.20 -4.40 -6.67
C ILE A 92 0.57 -5.71 -6.45
N VAL A 93 -0.08 -6.86 -6.67
CA VAL A 93 0.62 -8.17 -6.59
C VAL A 93 1.69 -8.28 -7.69
N GLY A 94 1.39 -7.83 -8.91
CA GLY A 94 2.36 -7.75 -10.00
C GLY A 94 3.56 -6.84 -9.67
N ALA A 95 3.34 -5.75 -8.93
CA ALA A 95 4.40 -4.88 -8.45
C ALA A 95 5.38 -5.62 -7.53
N ALA A 96 4.86 -6.40 -6.57
CA ALA A 96 5.67 -7.23 -5.68
C ALA A 96 6.43 -8.32 -6.45
N ALA A 97 5.79 -8.95 -7.44
CA ALA A 97 6.45 -9.93 -8.31
C ALA A 97 7.64 -9.31 -9.07
N HIS A 98 7.47 -8.13 -9.67
CA HIS A 98 8.56 -7.44 -10.36
C HIS A 98 9.63 -6.90 -9.42
N ALA A 99 9.29 -6.52 -8.18
CA ALA A 99 10.29 -6.19 -7.16
C ALA A 99 11.18 -7.40 -6.87
N ALA A 100 10.59 -8.59 -6.68
CA ALA A 100 11.35 -9.82 -6.45
C ALA A 100 12.22 -10.19 -7.67
N ILE A 101 11.71 -10.05 -8.89
CA ILE A 101 12.49 -10.28 -10.11
C ILE A 101 13.69 -9.31 -10.19
N PHE A 102 13.47 -8.03 -9.88
CA PHE A 102 14.55 -7.04 -9.78
C PHE A 102 15.61 -7.49 -8.76
N MET A 103 15.21 -7.90 -7.56
CA MET A 103 16.14 -8.36 -6.51
C MET A 103 16.97 -9.57 -6.91
N VAL A 104 16.45 -10.45 -7.77
CA VAL A 104 17.16 -11.65 -8.22
C VAL A 104 18.09 -11.36 -9.40
N ARG A 105 17.65 -10.53 -10.35
CA ARG A 105 18.34 -10.39 -11.65
C ARG A 105 19.22 -9.14 -11.75
N ASP A 106 18.74 -8.03 -11.21
CA ASP A 106 19.28 -6.71 -11.52
C ASP A 106 19.87 -6.01 -10.29
N TYR A 107 19.64 -6.53 -9.08
CA TYR A 107 20.25 -6.02 -7.86
C TYR A 107 21.69 -6.52 -7.72
N ASP A 108 22.63 -5.57 -7.62
CA ASP A 108 24.05 -5.85 -7.42
C ASP A 108 24.49 -5.32 -6.04
N PRO A 109 24.84 -6.17 -5.07
CA PRO A 109 25.25 -5.73 -3.73
C PRO A 109 26.62 -5.04 -3.72
N THR A 110 27.47 -5.23 -4.74
CA THR A 110 28.85 -4.71 -4.75
C THR A 110 28.88 -3.19 -4.96
N THR A 111 27.88 -2.65 -5.64
CA THR A 111 27.72 -1.21 -5.89
C THR A 111 26.86 -0.50 -4.84
N ARG A 112 26.33 -1.24 -3.85
CA ARG A 112 25.19 -0.82 -2.99
C ARG A 112 25.49 -0.92 -1.51
N TYR A 113 26.47 -0.15 -1.08
CA TYR A 113 26.87 -0.13 0.33
C TYR A 113 26.15 0.96 1.12
N ASN A 114 25.41 0.55 2.14
CA ASN A 114 24.82 1.41 3.17
C ASN A 114 23.86 2.49 2.65
N ASP A 115 23.26 2.26 1.49
CA ASP A 115 22.08 3.00 1.02
C ASP A 115 20.80 2.48 1.70
N LEU A 116 19.65 3.07 1.39
CA LEU A 116 18.37 2.67 1.98
C LEU A 116 18.01 1.20 1.72
N LEU A 117 18.23 0.70 0.50
CA LEU A 117 17.83 -0.65 0.11
C LEU A 117 18.67 -1.70 0.84
N ASP A 118 19.99 -1.52 0.86
CA ASP A 118 20.90 -2.39 1.61
C ASP A 118 20.57 -2.39 3.12
N ARG A 119 20.28 -1.22 3.68
CA ARG A 119 19.89 -1.14 5.10
C ARG A 119 18.63 -1.93 5.38
N VAL A 120 17.57 -1.79 4.58
CA VAL A 120 16.32 -2.58 4.71
C VAL A 120 16.61 -4.09 4.70
N LEU A 121 17.46 -4.56 3.79
CA LEU A 121 17.83 -5.97 3.71
C LEU A 121 18.55 -6.47 4.97
N ARG A 122 19.41 -5.64 5.57
CA ARG A 122 20.17 -5.99 6.78
C ARG A 122 19.33 -6.18 8.03
N HIS A 123 18.09 -5.67 8.06
CA HIS A 123 17.16 -5.90 9.18
C HIS A 123 15.82 -6.50 8.72
N ARG A 124 15.83 -7.22 7.58
CA ARG A 124 14.64 -7.85 7.02
C ARG A 124 13.94 -8.78 8.01
N ASP A 125 14.68 -9.50 8.85
CA ASP A 125 14.10 -10.45 9.80
C ASP A 125 13.25 -9.72 10.85
N ALA A 126 13.70 -8.53 11.30
CA ALA A 126 12.91 -7.69 12.19
C ALA A 126 11.65 -7.15 11.49
N ILE A 127 11.74 -6.70 10.24
CA ILE A 127 10.57 -6.23 9.48
C ILE A 127 9.54 -7.35 9.36
N ILE A 128 9.97 -8.55 8.94
CA ILE A 128 9.10 -9.69 8.73
C ILE A 128 8.50 -10.20 10.04
N SER A 129 9.27 -10.25 11.14
CA SER A 129 8.76 -10.71 12.43
C SER A 129 7.70 -9.77 13.00
N HIS A 130 7.91 -8.45 12.88
CA HIS A 130 6.92 -7.47 13.34
C HIS A 130 5.66 -7.51 12.48
N LEU A 131 5.80 -7.60 11.16
CA LEU A 131 4.63 -7.75 10.28
C LEU A 131 3.87 -9.04 10.57
N ASN A 132 4.56 -10.16 10.83
CA ASN A 132 3.94 -11.41 11.25
C ASN A 132 3.11 -11.24 12.53
N TRP A 133 3.70 -10.62 13.56
CA TRP A 133 2.99 -10.32 14.81
C TRP A 133 1.75 -9.45 14.56
N VAL A 134 1.85 -8.39 13.76
CA VAL A 134 0.69 -7.54 13.41
C VAL A 134 -0.39 -8.36 12.71
N CYS A 135 -0.05 -9.23 11.75
CA CYS A 135 -1.04 -10.07 11.06
C CYS A 135 -1.77 -11.01 12.02
N ILE A 136 -1.07 -11.62 12.97
CA ILE A 136 -1.67 -12.49 14.00
C ILE A 136 -2.60 -11.66 14.90
N PHE A 137 -2.12 -10.50 15.37
CA PHE A 137 -2.90 -9.59 16.21
C PHE A 137 -4.19 -9.16 15.50
N LEU A 138 -4.10 -8.70 14.25
CA LEU A 138 -5.24 -8.30 13.44
C LEU A 138 -6.20 -9.47 13.23
N GLY A 139 -5.72 -10.69 12.96
CA GLY A 139 -6.58 -11.87 12.83
C GLY A 139 -7.41 -12.16 14.08
N PHE A 140 -6.78 -12.15 15.27
CA PHE A 140 -7.49 -12.38 16.53
C PHE A 140 -8.47 -11.24 16.88
N HIS A 141 -8.11 -9.99 16.62
CA HIS A 141 -8.89 -8.81 17.02
C HIS A 141 -9.81 -8.27 15.92
N SER A 142 -9.96 -8.99 14.79
CA SER A 142 -10.97 -8.71 13.77
C SER A 142 -11.83 -9.94 13.52
N PHE A 143 -11.30 -10.95 12.83
CA PHE A 143 -12.02 -12.19 12.53
C PHE A 143 -12.45 -12.94 13.79
N GLY A 144 -11.62 -12.96 14.84
CA GLY A 144 -11.98 -13.55 16.13
C GLY A 144 -13.24 -12.94 16.77
N LEU A 145 -13.52 -11.66 16.53
CA LEU A 145 -14.74 -11.00 17.03
C LEU A 145 -16.00 -11.55 16.36
N TYR A 146 -15.93 -11.92 15.08
CA TYR A 146 -17.04 -12.55 14.38
C TYR A 146 -17.34 -13.94 14.94
N ILE A 147 -16.31 -14.77 15.20
CA ILE A 147 -16.47 -16.08 15.83
C ILE A 147 -17.05 -15.93 17.25
N HIS A 148 -16.57 -14.95 18.02
CA HIS A 148 -17.13 -14.61 19.34
C HIS A 148 -18.62 -14.29 19.24
N ASN A 149 -19.00 -13.42 18.30
CA ASN A 149 -20.39 -13.03 18.09
C ASN A 149 -21.29 -14.20 17.69
N ASP A 150 -20.85 -15.05 16.75
CA ASP A 150 -21.58 -16.25 16.36
C ASP A 150 -21.79 -17.20 17.56
N THR A 151 -20.75 -17.37 18.38
CA THR A 151 -20.82 -18.21 19.58
C THR A 151 -21.76 -17.62 20.63
N MET A 152 -21.67 -16.32 20.94
CA MET A 152 -22.56 -15.67 21.90
C MET A 152 -24.01 -15.67 21.44
N SER A 153 -24.24 -15.46 20.14
CA SER A 153 -25.58 -15.55 19.54
C SER A 153 -26.15 -16.97 19.66
N ALA A 154 -25.38 -17.99 19.28
CA ALA A 154 -25.80 -19.40 19.39
C ALA A 154 -26.07 -19.85 20.83
N LEU A 155 -25.35 -19.29 21.82
CA LEU A 155 -25.55 -19.55 23.25
C LEU A 155 -26.73 -18.77 23.85
N GLY A 156 -27.47 -17.98 23.06
CA GLY A 156 -28.59 -17.17 23.55
C GLY A 156 -28.14 -16.00 24.44
N ARG A 157 -26.93 -15.48 24.23
CA ARG A 157 -26.32 -14.38 25.00
C ARG A 157 -26.11 -13.13 24.13
N PRO A 158 -27.17 -12.53 23.54
CA PRO A 158 -27.02 -11.39 22.65
C PRO A 158 -26.44 -10.14 23.34
N GLN A 159 -26.61 -10.00 24.65
CA GLN A 159 -26.04 -8.90 25.44
C GLN A 159 -24.52 -8.94 25.56
N ASP A 160 -23.88 -10.08 25.25
CA ASP A 160 -22.43 -10.26 25.34
C ASP A 160 -21.75 -10.14 23.95
N MET A 161 -22.50 -9.75 22.92
CA MET A 161 -22.00 -9.55 21.56
C MET A 161 -21.36 -8.16 21.39
N PHE A 162 -20.39 -8.09 20.48
CA PHE A 162 -19.94 -6.83 19.93
C PHE A 162 -20.96 -6.33 18.90
N SER A 163 -21.74 -5.32 19.27
CA SER A 163 -22.84 -4.76 18.45
C SER A 163 -23.20 -3.34 18.87
N ASP A 164 -24.04 -2.66 18.09
CA ASP A 164 -24.51 -1.31 18.40
C ASP A 164 -25.42 -1.24 19.64
N THR A 165 -26.02 -2.36 20.06
CA THR A 165 -26.98 -2.39 21.18
C THR A 165 -26.42 -3.03 22.45
N ALA A 166 -25.23 -3.62 22.39
CA ALA A 166 -24.55 -4.28 23.50
C ALA A 166 -23.14 -3.70 23.70
N ILE A 167 -22.09 -4.48 23.43
CA ILE A 167 -20.70 -4.01 23.57
C ILE A 167 -20.30 -3.27 22.28
N GLN A 168 -20.33 -1.94 22.32
CA GLN A 168 -20.09 -1.12 21.13
C GLN A 168 -18.61 -1.00 20.78
N LEU A 169 -18.31 -1.11 19.48
CA LEU A 169 -16.99 -0.82 18.90
C LEU A 169 -17.15 0.25 17.81
N GLN A 170 -17.42 1.49 18.22
CA GLN A 170 -17.66 2.57 17.27
C GLN A 170 -16.34 3.08 16.64
N PRO A 171 -16.32 3.35 15.32
CA PRO A 171 -15.15 3.91 14.65
C PRO A 171 -15.09 5.44 14.84
N ILE A 172 -14.86 5.89 16.07
CA ILE A 172 -14.95 7.31 16.48
C ILE A 172 -14.08 8.27 15.64
N PHE A 173 -12.92 7.81 15.17
CA PHE A 173 -12.05 8.63 14.32
C PHE A 173 -12.62 8.83 12.92
N ALA A 174 -13.27 7.81 12.35
CA ALA A 174 -13.92 7.94 11.04
C ALA A 174 -15.16 8.82 11.12
N GLN A 175 -15.95 8.69 12.20
CA GLN A 175 -17.07 9.59 12.48
C GLN A 175 -16.59 11.04 12.62
N TRP A 176 -15.46 11.27 13.31
CA TRP A 176 -14.87 12.60 13.43
C TRP A 176 -14.46 13.19 12.07
N VAL A 177 -13.88 12.39 11.16
CA VAL A 177 -13.51 12.86 9.80
C VAL A 177 -14.75 13.20 8.94
N GLN A 178 -15.91 12.60 9.22
CA GLN A 178 -17.15 12.88 8.50
C GLN A 178 -17.87 14.16 8.96
N ASN A 179 -17.62 14.61 10.20
CA ASN A 179 -18.23 15.81 10.78
C ASN A 179 -17.57 17.10 10.29
#